data_AF-A0A932CSZ6-F1
#
_entry.id   AF-A0A932CSZ6-F1
#
_cell.length_a   1.000
_cell.length_b   1.000
_cell.length_c   1.000
_cell.angle_alpha   90.00
_cell.angle_beta   90.00
_cell.angle_gamma   90.00
#
_symmetry.space_group_name_H-M   'P 1'
#
loop_
_entity.id
_entity.type
_entity.pdbx_description
1 polymer ?
#
loop_
_entity_poly.entity_id
_entity_poly.type
_entity_poly.pdbx_seq_one_letter_code
_entity_poly.pdbx_strand_id
1 'polypeptide(L)'
;MYHPLTNPEGEHVHPPEVASSPRPLDRPLAVIGFCALLLGAACDGGATADDDGADGDSDADTDADADTDADSDTDSDSDTDSDSDSDSDSDADADADLALTSTAFSEGDPIPQAHTCAGPDRQPPLAWEGVPEAAESLALVLIDDSIDYVHWVAYDIPPETALLADGASDDGELPAGTREADAYGTEYRGPCPPEPHVYTFRLYALDAATTEFPYSDPITGGDLDDAFGDRTLGIATLTGTFDPG
;
A
#
# COMPACT_ATOMS: atom_id res chain seq x y z
N MET A 1 45.20 -2.66 -24.48
CA MET A 1 46.40 -1.80 -24.43
C MET A 1 46.00 -0.51 -23.74
N TYR A 2 46.39 -0.32 -22.48
CA TYR A 2 46.18 0.92 -21.73
C TYR A 2 47.48 1.73 -21.82
N HIS A 3 47.42 2.91 -22.41
CA HIS A 3 48.53 3.87 -22.39
C HIS A 3 48.32 4.82 -21.21
N PRO A 4 49.27 4.93 -20.25
CA PRO A 4 49.18 5.92 -19.19
C PRO A 4 49.53 7.32 -19.73
N LEU A 5 48.78 8.33 -19.29
CA LEU A 5 49.05 9.73 -19.56
C LEU A 5 50.14 10.23 -18.62
N THR A 6 51.26 10.72 -19.17
CA THR A 6 52.35 11.39 -18.44
C THR A 6 52.30 12.90 -18.68
N ASN A 7 52.41 13.69 -17.61
CA ASN A 7 52.53 15.15 -17.64
C ASN A 7 53.91 15.57 -18.21
N PRO A 8 54.08 16.78 -18.81
CA PRO A 8 55.26 17.11 -19.63
C PRO A 8 56.60 17.27 -18.85
N GLU A 9 56.60 17.12 -17.53
CA GLU A 9 57.79 17.29 -16.67
C GLU A 9 58.42 15.95 -16.24
N GLY A 10 57.84 14.79 -16.59
CA GLY A 10 58.51 13.49 -16.43
C GLY A 10 58.64 12.93 -15.00
N GLU A 11 58.02 13.53 -13.98
CA GLU A 11 58.03 13.00 -12.61
C GLU A 11 56.86 12.04 -12.34
N HIS A 12 57.15 10.95 -11.61
CA HIS A 12 56.15 9.99 -11.14
C HIS A 12 55.31 10.61 -10.03
N VAL A 13 54.05 10.94 -10.35
CA VAL A 13 53.07 11.36 -9.35
C VAL A 13 52.60 10.13 -8.58
N HIS A 14 53.02 10.03 -7.32
CA HIS A 14 52.44 9.08 -6.38
C HIS A 14 50.97 9.45 -6.12
N PRO A 15 50.04 8.49 -6.13
CA PRO A 15 48.65 8.77 -5.74
C PRO A 15 48.58 9.17 -4.27
N PRO A 16 47.63 10.04 -3.86
CA PRO A 16 47.42 10.34 -2.45
C PRO A 16 46.98 9.09 -1.69
N GLU A 17 47.57 8.85 -0.51
CA GLU A 17 47.13 7.80 0.42
C GLU A 17 45.66 7.99 0.77
N VAL A 18 44.84 7.00 0.44
CA VAL A 18 43.48 6.87 0.96
C VAL A 18 43.58 6.50 2.43
N ALA A 19 43.17 7.42 3.30
CA ALA A 19 42.97 7.14 4.71
C ALA A 19 41.96 5.98 4.86
N SER A 20 42.42 4.85 5.37
CA SER A 20 41.57 3.73 5.75
C SER A 20 40.62 4.16 6.86
N SER A 21 39.32 4.20 6.55
CA SER A 21 38.25 4.37 7.52
C SER A 21 38.24 3.19 8.51
N PRO A 22 38.10 3.43 9.83
CA PRO A 22 38.04 2.35 10.81
C PRO A 22 36.73 1.57 10.66
N ARG A 23 36.83 0.24 10.59
CA ARG A 23 35.70 -0.70 10.60
C ARG A 23 34.91 -0.55 11.91
N PRO A 24 33.57 -0.48 11.89
CA PRO A 24 32.79 -0.68 13.10
C PRO A 24 32.73 -2.19 13.40
N LEU A 25 33.51 -2.64 14.37
CA LEU A 25 33.30 -3.93 15.03
C LEU A 25 33.09 -3.68 16.52
N ASP A 26 32.28 -4.55 17.12
CA ASP A 26 31.93 -4.68 18.54
C ASP A 26 30.69 -3.91 19.03
N ARG A 27 29.52 -4.48 18.74
CA ARG A 27 28.36 -4.41 19.64
C ARG A 27 28.27 -5.75 20.39
N PRO A 28 28.26 -5.77 21.73
CA PRO A 28 28.22 -7.02 22.49
C PRO A 28 26.86 -7.71 22.36
N LEU A 29 26.91 -9.00 22.06
CA LEU A 29 25.79 -9.95 22.13
C LEU A 29 25.17 -9.93 23.54
N ALA A 30 23.94 -9.43 23.65
CA ALA A 30 23.10 -9.66 24.82
C ALA A 30 22.56 -11.10 24.77
N VAL A 31 23.28 -12.01 25.44
CA VAL A 31 22.79 -13.35 25.77
C VAL A 31 21.70 -13.20 26.82
N ILE A 32 20.43 -13.26 26.41
CA ILE A 32 19.31 -13.44 27.32
C ILE A 32 19.22 -14.94 27.63
N GLY A 33 19.67 -15.30 28.83
CA GLY A 33 19.62 -16.65 29.36
C GLY A 33 18.19 -17.13 29.55
N PHE A 34 17.81 -18.13 28.76
CA PHE A 34 16.60 -18.91 28.99
C PHE A 34 16.87 -19.91 30.12
N CYS A 35 16.43 -19.56 31.33
CA CYS A 35 16.56 -20.41 32.51
C CYS A 35 15.42 -21.43 32.51
N ALA A 36 15.71 -22.64 32.05
CA ALA A 36 14.83 -23.79 32.23
C ALA A 36 15.04 -24.38 33.64
N LEU A 37 13.99 -24.40 34.47
CA LEU A 37 13.93 -25.28 35.65
C LEU A 37 12.49 -25.51 36.15
N LEU A 38 11.95 -26.64 35.67
CA LEU A 38 11.26 -27.72 36.39
C LEU A 38 9.92 -27.52 37.13
N LEU A 39 9.06 -28.49 36.80
CA LEU A 39 8.18 -29.29 37.66
C LEU A 39 6.83 -28.70 38.12
N GLY A 40 5.77 -29.18 37.46
CA GLY A 40 4.84 -30.11 38.11
C GLY A 40 3.48 -29.54 38.51
N ALA A 41 2.42 -30.03 37.88
CA ALA A 41 1.33 -30.75 38.56
C ALA A 41 0.21 -31.07 37.55
N ALA A 42 -0.19 -32.33 37.52
CA ALA A 42 -1.41 -32.81 36.88
C ALA A 42 -2.60 -32.73 37.85
N CYS A 43 -3.76 -32.36 37.34
CA CYS A 43 -5.11 -32.73 37.81
C CYS A 43 -6.07 -32.36 36.65
N ASP A 44 -6.66 -33.32 35.93
CA ASP A 44 -7.81 -34.16 36.27
C ASP A 44 -9.13 -33.38 36.44
N GLY A 45 -10.14 -33.78 35.66
CA GLY A 45 -11.53 -33.33 35.72
C GLY A 45 -11.89 -32.35 34.60
N GLY A 46 -12.92 -32.54 33.79
CA GLY A 46 -14.01 -33.51 33.78
C GLY A 46 -14.99 -33.07 32.69
N ALA A 47 -15.64 -34.03 32.06
CA ALA A 47 -16.68 -33.82 31.07
C ALA A 47 -17.94 -33.17 31.70
N THR A 48 -18.59 -32.28 30.97
CA THR A 48 -20.06 -32.15 30.96
C THR A 48 -20.50 -31.65 29.59
N ALA A 49 -21.39 -32.44 28.99
CA ALA A 49 -22.18 -32.11 27.83
C ALA A 49 -23.57 -31.71 28.35
N ASP A 50 -24.09 -30.58 27.88
CA ASP A 50 -25.48 -30.14 27.99
C ASP A 50 -25.64 -29.22 26.75
N ASP A 51 -26.29 -29.57 25.63
CA ASP A 51 -27.70 -29.96 25.40
C ASP A 51 -28.69 -29.09 26.16
N ASP A 52 -29.19 -28.05 25.49
CA ASP A 52 -30.55 -27.56 25.68
C ASP A 52 -30.96 -26.78 24.42
N GLY A 53 -31.87 -27.39 23.66
CA GLY A 53 -32.68 -26.68 22.67
C GLY A 53 -33.84 -25.94 23.35
N ALA A 54 -34.35 -24.91 22.69
CA ALA A 54 -35.73 -24.49 22.85
C ALA A 54 -36.18 -23.64 21.65
N ASP A 55 -37.19 -24.18 20.98
CA ASP A 55 -38.12 -23.52 20.07
C ASP A 55 -38.89 -22.37 20.76
N GLY A 56 -39.44 -21.43 19.98
CA GLY A 56 -40.34 -20.41 20.56
C GLY A 56 -40.80 -19.30 19.61
N ASP A 57 -41.51 -19.68 18.56
CA ASP A 57 -42.78 -19.11 18.05
C ASP A 57 -43.28 -17.71 18.52
N SER A 58 -43.70 -16.92 17.52
CA SER A 58 -44.80 -15.92 17.50
C SER A 58 -44.60 -14.62 18.30
N ASP A 59 -45.11 -13.44 17.92
CA ASP A 59 -46.40 -13.11 17.31
C ASP A 59 -46.32 -11.86 16.43
N ALA A 60 -47.27 -11.78 15.50
CA ALA A 60 -47.56 -10.63 14.68
C ALA A 60 -48.39 -9.60 15.45
N ASP A 61 -48.03 -8.33 15.35
CA ASP A 61 -48.93 -7.21 15.63
C ASP A 61 -49.04 -6.34 14.37
N THR A 62 -50.09 -6.62 13.60
CA THR A 62 -50.73 -5.67 12.68
C THR A 62 -51.53 -4.68 13.50
N ASP A 63 -51.07 -3.44 13.60
CA ASP A 63 -51.92 -2.30 13.91
C ASP A 63 -51.96 -1.38 12.69
N ALA A 64 -53.07 -1.49 11.97
CA ALA A 64 -53.47 -0.61 10.90
C ALA A 64 -54.32 0.50 11.52
N ASP A 65 -53.68 1.60 11.91
CA ASP A 65 -54.38 2.83 12.23
C ASP A 65 -54.45 3.69 10.97
N ALA A 66 -55.59 3.53 10.28
CA ALA A 66 -56.02 4.40 9.21
C ALA A 66 -56.74 5.61 9.80
N ASP A 67 -55.98 6.63 10.21
CA ASP A 67 -56.55 7.93 10.51
C ASP A 67 -56.71 8.72 9.20
N THR A 68 -57.94 8.68 8.69
CA THR A 68 -58.43 9.57 7.65
C THR A 68 -58.97 10.82 8.32
N ASP A 69 -58.09 11.77 8.61
CA ASP A 69 -58.51 13.13 8.93
C ASP A 69 -58.49 13.97 7.66
N ALA A 70 -59.71 14.19 7.18
CA ALA A 70 -60.02 15.12 6.11
C ALA A 70 -60.13 16.52 6.72
N ASP A 71 -59.02 17.23 6.81
CA ASP A 71 -59.02 18.67 7.04
C ASP A 71 -58.87 19.39 5.72
N SER A 72 -60.00 19.95 5.30
CA SER A 72 -60.14 20.87 4.20
C SER A 72 -59.75 22.27 4.67
N ASP A 73 -58.48 22.61 4.54
CA ASP A 73 -58.04 24.01 4.63
C ASP A 73 -57.60 24.49 3.25
N THR A 74 -58.42 25.39 2.72
CA THR A 74 -58.13 26.18 1.53
C THR A 74 -57.41 27.43 2.00
N ASP A 75 -56.09 27.39 2.03
CA ASP A 75 -55.28 28.58 2.13
C ASP A 75 -54.59 28.84 0.78
N SER A 76 -55.06 29.92 0.15
CA SER A 76 -54.41 30.58 -0.97
C SER A 76 -53.25 31.39 -0.42
N ASP A 77 -52.10 30.76 -0.28
CA ASP A 77 -50.84 31.48 -0.15
C ASP A 77 -50.03 31.24 -1.42
N SER A 78 -50.07 32.26 -2.26
CA SER A 78 -49.19 32.40 -3.42
C SER A 78 -47.82 32.84 -2.95
N ASP A 79 -47.13 31.97 -2.25
CA ASP A 79 -45.71 32.10 -1.99
C ASP A 79 -45.02 31.22 -3.03
N THR A 80 -44.59 31.85 -4.12
CA THR A 80 -43.56 31.25 -4.98
C THR A 80 -42.25 31.45 -4.25
N ASP A 81 -42.10 30.74 -3.13
CA ASP A 81 -40.81 30.48 -2.56
C ASP A 81 -40.14 29.54 -3.55
N SER A 82 -39.35 30.15 -4.43
CA SER A 82 -38.23 29.44 -5.06
C SER A 82 -37.19 29.22 -3.97
N ASP A 83 -37.58 28.43 -2.97
CA ASP A 83 -36.66 27.63 -2.19
C ASP A 83 -36.16 26.59 -3.18
N SER A 84 -35.19 27.02 -3.99
CA SER A 84 -34.13 26.12 -4.37
C SER A 84 -33.39 25.82 -3.08
N ASP A 85 -34.02 24.99 -2.25
CA ASP A 85 -33.34 24.02 -1.42
C ASP A 85 -32.62 23.11 -2.41
N SER A 86 -31.53 23.66 -2.96
CA SER A 86 -30.34 22.87 -3.01
C SER A 86 -30.00 22.58 -1.54
N ASP A 87 -30.71 21.59 -1.00
CA ASP A 87 -30.13 20.53 -0.22
C ASP A 87 -28.99 19.97 -1.08
N SER A 88 -27.93 20.77 -1.22
CA SER A 88 -26.60 20.22 -1.18
C SER A 88 -26.51 19.71 0.25
N ASP A 89 -27.10 18.52 0.45
CA ASP A 89 -26.63 17.53 1.40
C ASP A 89 -25.13 17.50 1.19
N SER A 90 -24.48 18.42 1.88
CA SER A 90 -23.04 18.47 2.02
C SER A 90 -22.73 17.46 3.10
N ASP A 91 -23.18 16.23 2.88
CA ASP A 91 -22.37 15.04 3.08
C ASP A 91 -21.21 15.10 2.07
N ALA A 92 -20.50 16.23 2.07
CA ALA A 92 -19.25 16.49 1.39
C ALA A 92 -18.08 15.92 2.21
N ASP A 93 -18.38 14.93 3.06
CA ASP A 93 -17.53 13.76 3.30
C ASP A 93 -17.60 12.80 2.09
N ALA A 94 -18.05 13.26 0.92
CA ALA A 94 -17.86 12.60 -0.35
C ALA A 94 -16.36 12.45 -0.60
N ASP A 95 -15.85 11.31 -0.15
CA ASP A 95 -14.70 10.58 -0.64
C ASP A 95 -14.25 11.12 -2.00
N ALA A 96 -13.21 11.95 -2.01
CA ALA A 96 -12.48 12.14 -3.26
C ALA A 96 -11.97 10.75 -3.66
N ASP A 97 -12.41 10.24 -4.81
CA ASP A 97 -11.99 8.93 -5.29
C ASP A 97 -10.45 8.90 -5.33
N LEU A 98 -9.85 7.97 -4.59
CA LEU A 98 -8.41 7.76 -4.60
C LEU A 98 -7.94 7.57 -6.05
N ALA A 99 -6.97 8.36 -6.47
CA ALA A 99 -6.47 8.36 -7.84
C ALA A 99 -4.95 8.19 -7.87
N LEU A 100 -4.43 7.36 -8.77
CA LEU A 100 -3.01 7.13 -8.95
C LEU A 100 -2.61 7.47 -10.40
N THR A 101 -1.53 8.22 -10.57
CA THR A 101 -1.05 8.68 -11.88
C THR A 101 0.47 8.65 -11.94
N SER A 102 1.00 8.68 -13.17
CA SER A 102 2.43 8.87 -13.43
C SER A 102 2.63 9.92 -14.51
N THR A 103 3.72 10.67 -14.42
CA THR A 103 4.16 11.54 -15.52
C THR A 103 5.01 10.80 -16.56
N ALA A 104 5.37 9.54 -16.30
CA ALA A 104 6.18 8.72 -17.20
C ALA A 104 5.34 7.99 -18.26
N PHE A 105 4.11 7.60 -17.93
CA PHE A 105 3.18 6.90 -18.83
C PHE A 105 1.73 7.09 -18.39
N SER A 106 0.79 6.89 -19.32
CA SER A 106 -0.66 6.92 -19.06
C SER A 106 -1.21 5.51 -18.84
N GLU A 107 -2.44 5.42 -18.34
CA GLU A 107 -3.16 4.15 -18.19
C GLU A 107 -3.14 3.30 -19.48
N GLY A 108 -2.62 2.08 -19.37
CA GLY A 108 -2.49 1.10 -20.44
C GLY A 108 -1.33 1.33 -21.42
N ASP A 109 -0.62 2.47 -21.33
CA ASP A 109 0.51 2.77 -22.21
C ASP A 109 1.75 1.92 -21.85
N PRO A 110 2.72 1.79 -22.77
CA PRO A 110 3.99 1.14 -22.46
C PRO A 110 4.77 1.88 -21.37
N ILE A 111 5.23 1.13 -20.37
CA ILE A 111 6.15 1.62 -19.34
C ILE A 111 7.50 1.95 -20.01
N PRO A 112 8.03 3.18 -19.87
CA PRO A 112 9.31 3.56 -20.45
C PRO A 112 10.44 2.64 -19.98
N GLN A 113 11.39 2.33 -20.88
CA GLN A 113 12.55 1.49 -20.58
C GLN A 113 13.34 1.94 -19.34
N ALA A 114 13.29 3.23 -19.01
CA ALA A 114 13.87 3.81 -17.79
C ALA A 114 13.45 3.06 -16.50
N HIS A 115 12.25 2.49 -16.49
CA HIS A 115 11.62 1.89 -15.32
C HIS A 115 11.57 0.36 -15.37
N THR A 116 12.43 -0.24 -16.20
CA THR A 116 12.46 -1.67 -16.52
C THR A 116 13.91 -2.16 -16.58
N CYS A 117 14.11 -3.48 -16.62
CA CYS A 117 15.44 -4.07 -16.71
C CYS A 117 16.15 -3.81 -18.07
N ALA A 118 15.44 -3.30 -19.08
CA ALA A 118 16.03 -2.87 -20.35
C ALA A 118 16.71 -1.49 -20.25
N GLY A 119 16.52 -0.77 -19.15
CA GLY A 119 17.16 0.50 -18.85
C GLY A 119 17.78 0.52 -17.45
N PRO A 120 17.84 1.69 -16.79
CA PRO A 120 18.36 1.83 -15.43
C PRO A 120 17.47 1.24 -14.32
N ASP A 121 16.30 0.69 -14.65
CA ASP A 121 15.38 0.02 -13.73
C ASP A 121 14.90 0.89 -12.54
N ARG A 122 14.64 2.17 -12.79
CA ARG A 122 14.26 3.13 -11.74
C ARG A 122 12.77 3.17 -11.47
N GLN A 123 12.34 3.35 -10.23
CA GLN A 123 10.92 3.52 -9.90
C GLN A 123 10.31 4.72 -10.66
N PRO A 124 9.19 4.56 -11.41
CA PRO A 124 8.58 5.66 -12.13
C PRO A 124 7.97 6.69 -11.18
N PRO A 125 7.96 7.99 -11.49
CA PRO A 125 7.31 8.99 -10.65
C PRO A 125 5.82 8.67 -10.51
N LEU A 126 5.34 8.52 -9.28
CA LEU A 126 3.96 8.13 -8.97
C LEU A 126 3.33 9.16 -8.05
N ALA A 127 2.23 9.74 -8.49
CA ALA A 127 1.49 10.78 -7.78
C ALA A 127 0.06 10.33 -7.54
N TRP A 128 -0.50 10.73 -6.40
CA TRP A 128 -1.86 10.39 -6.05
C TRP A 128 -2.57 11.51 -5.31
N GLU A 129 -3.89 11.47 -5.40
CA GLU A 129 -4.81 12.43 -4.78
C GLU A 129 -6.03 11.66 -4.26
N GLY A 130 -6.85 12.31 -3.43
CA GLY A 130 -8.04 11.66 -2.88
C GLY A 130 -7.73 10.62 -1.80
N VAL A 131 -6.68 10.83 -1.00
CA VAL A 131 -6.45 9.98 0.19
C VAL A 131 -7.56 10.24 1.21
N PRO A 132 -8.32 9.21 1.63
CA PRO A 132 -9.36 9.36 2.65
C PRO A 132 -8.82 9.95 3.94
N GLU A 133 -9.55 10.85 4.60
CA GLU A 133 -9.10 11.49 5.85
C GLU A 133 -8.85 10.49 6.99
N ALA A 134 -9.52 9.34 6.95
CA ALA A 134 -9.33 8.26 7.91
C ALA A 134 -8.06 7.41 7.67
N ALA A 135 -7.32 7.64 6.59
CA ALA A 135 -6.10 6.89 6.30
C ALA A 135 -4.97 7.26 7.27
N GLU A 136 -4.40 6.26 7.92
CA GLU A 136 -3.22 6.40 8.79
C GLU A 136 -1.92 6.05 8.05
N SER A 137 -1.99 5.29 6.95
CA SER A 137 -0.84 4.98 6.10
C SER A 137 -1.26 4.61 4.67
N LEU A 138 -0.30 4.61 3.75
CA LEU A 138 -0.48 4.12 2.38
C LEU A 138 0.46 2.95 2.09
N ALA A 139 0.05 2.10 1.16
CA ALA A 139 0.89 1.08 0.56
C ALA A 139 0.79 1.11 -0.98
N LEU A 140 1.92 0.99 -1.65
CA LEU A 140 2.05 1.02 -3.10
C LEU A 140 2.72 -0.28 -3.56
N VAL A 141 2.07 -0.97 -4.49
CA VAL A 141 2.49 -2.29 -4.96
C VAL A 141 2.62 -2.30 -6.47
N LEU A 142 3.69 -2.92 -6.99
CA LEU A 142 3.80 -3.27 -8.41
C LEU A 142 3.52 -4.76 -8.60
N ILE A 143 2.51 -5.07 -9.41
CA ILE A 143 2.03 -6.42 -9.68
C ILE A 143 2.20 -6.70 -11.18
N ASP A 144 2.73 -7.86 -11.54
CA ASP A 144 2.66 -8.41 -12.89
C ASP A 144 1.41 -9.29 -13.00
N ASP A 145 0.33 -8.72 -13.56
CA ASP A 145 -0.97 -9.40 -13.68
C ASP A 145 -0.92 -10.58 -14.66
N SER A 146 0.10 -10.65 -15.51
CA SER A 146 0.27 -11.72 -16.49
C SER A 146 0.63 -13.05 -15.81
N ILE A 147 1.27 -12.98 -14.64
CA ILE A 147 1.79 -14.15 -13.92
C ILE A 147 1.48 -14.12 -12.41
N ASP A 148 0.70 -13.15 -11.93
CA ASP A 148 0.34 -12.96 -10.51
C ASP A 148 1.59 -12.89 -9.60
N TYR A 149 2.51 -11.99 -9.97
CA TYR A 149 3.78 -11.82 -9.26
C TYR A 149 3.96 -10.37 -8.77
N VAL A 150 4.26 -10.21 -7.49
CA VAL A 150 4.52 -8.90 -6.90
C VAL A 150 6.01 -8.55 -7.05
N HIS A 151 6.29 -7.49 -7.81
CA HIS A 151 7.64 -6.98 -8.07
C HIS A 151 8.18 -6.13 -6.92
N TRP A 152 7.32 -5.34 -6.29
CA TRP A 152 7.73 -4.36 -5.28
C TRP A 152 6.54 -3.96 -4.42
N VAL A 153 6.80 -3.76 -3.13
CA VAL A 153 5.86 -3.21 -2.14
C VAL A 153 6.58 -2.10 -1.38
N ALA A 154 6.05 -0.89 -1.40
CA ALA A 154 6.37 0.17 -0.45
C ALA A 154 5.18 0.39 0.47
N TYR A 155 5.39 0.34 1.78
CA TYR A 155 4.30 0.40 2.77
C TYR A 155 4.70 1.26 3.97
N ASP A 156 3.70 1.61 4.79
CA ASP A 156 3.83 2.60 5.85
C ASP A 156 4.26 3.99 5.32
N ILE A 157 3.86 4.30 4.09
CA ILE A 157 4.02 5.64 3.51
C ILE A 157 3.10 6.59 4.30
N PRO A 158 3.58 7.75 4.76
CA PRO A 158 2.74 8.73 5.46
C PRO A 158 1.56 9.17 4.59
N PRO A 159 0.32 9.25 5.14
CA PRO A 159 -0.89 9.52 4.36
C PRO A 159 -0.91 10.92 3.73
N GLU A 160 -0.13 11.86 4.26
CA GLU A 160 0.06 13.20 3.69
C GLU A 160 1.00 13.22 2.47
N THR A 161 1.68 12.12 2.17
CA THR A 161 2.49 11.98 0.96
C THR A 161 1.55 11.99 -0.25
N ALA A 162 1.91 12.72 -1.30
CA ALA A 162 1.15 12.78 -2.55
C ALA A 162 1.98 12.43 -3.79
N LEU A 163 3.29 12.20 -3.61
CA LEU A 163 4.24 11.96 -4.70
C LEU A 163 5.44 11.16 -4.21
N LEU A 164 5.77 10.11 -4.96
CA LEU A 164 7.11 9.54 -5.01
C LEU A 164 7.79 10.04 -6.28
N ALA A 165 8.91 10.74 -6.12
CA ALA A 165 9.70 11.24 -7.24
C ALA A 165 10.30 10.08 -8.06
N ASP A 166 10.77 10.39 -9.27
CA ASP A 166 11.43 9.41 -10.15
C ASP A 166 12.68 8.82 -9.49
N GLY A 167 12.63 7.52 -9.19
CA GLY A 167 13.68 6.74 -8.54
C GLY A 167 13.85 7.03 -7.04
N ALA A 168 12.79 7.43 -6.34
CA ALA A 168 12.85 7.69 -4.90
C ALA A 168 13.22 6.44 -4.07
N SER A 169 12.79 5.25 -4.51
CA SER A 169 13.24 3.96 -3.95
C SER A 169 14.75 3.79 -4.14
N ASP A 170 15.22 3.91 -5.38
CA ASP A 170 16.62 3.73 -5.78
C ASP A 170 17.58 4.67 -5.03
N ASP A 171 17.17 5.93 -4.85
CA ASP A 171 18.01 6.99 -4.27
C ASP A 171 17.94 7.02 -2.73
N GLY A 172 17.08 6.20 -2.11
CA GLY A 172 16.83 6.22 -0.67
C GLY A 172 16.13 7.51 -0.22
N GLU A 173 15.30 8.09 -1.09
CA GLU A 173 14.56 9.34 -0.89
C GLU A 173 13.06 9.12 -0.60
N LEU A 174 12.66 7.87 -0.31
CA LEU A 174 11.31 7.58 0.14
C LEU A 174 10.96 8.36 1.42
N PRO A 175 9.67 8.72 1.61
CA PRO A 175 9.22 9.40 2.81
C PRO A 175 9.64 8.67 4.09
N ALA A 176 9.96 9.42 5.14
CA ALA A 176 10.40 8.85 6.40
C ALA A 176 9.34 7.92 7.00
N GLY A 177 9.75 6.72 7.40
CA GLY A 177 8.84 5.68 7.91
C GLY A 177 8.43 4.65 6.86
N THR A 178 8.58 4.97 5.56
CA THR A 178 8.33 4.02 4.47
C THR A 178 9.26 2.83 4.58
N ARG A 179 8.69 1.64 4.37
CA ARG A 179 9.39 0.35 4.35
C ARG A 179 9.18 -0.27 2.99
N GLU A 180 10.14 -1.10 2.58
CA GLU A 180 10.10 -1.79 1.30
C GLU A 180 10.17 -3.30 1.51
N ALA A 181 9.44 -4.02 0.68
CA ALA A 181 9.51 -5.47 0.54
C ALA A 181 9.50 -5.84 -0.94
N ASP A 182 10.38 -6.75 -1.33
CA ASP A 182 10.34 -7.45 -2.61
C ASP A 182 10.74 -8.94 -2.36
N ALA A 183 10.79 -9.72 -3.43
CA ALA A 183 11.27 -11.11 -3.38
C ALA A 183 12.81 -11.26 -3.18
N TYR A 184 13.61 -10.20 -3.32
CA TYR A 184 15.06 -10.28 -3.55
C TYR A 184 15.95 -9.21 -2.88
N GLY A 185 15.44 -8.38 -1.96
CA GLY A 185 16.02 -7.09 -1.60
C GLY A 185 15.09 -6.11 -0.86
N THR A 186 15.42 -4.82 -0.96
CA THR A 186 14.72 -3.70 -0.28
C THR A 186 14.58 -2.49 -1.22
N GLU A 187 14.55 -2.70 -2.53
CA GLU A 187 14.52 -1.63 -3.55
C GLU A 187 13.60 -2.03 -4.71
N TYR A 188 13.14 -1.05 -5.49
CA TYR A 188 12.32 -1.27 -6.67
C TYR A 188 13.03 -2.17 -7.70
N ARG A 189 12.26 -3.07 -8.32
CA ARG A 189 12.68 -3.83 -9.50
C ARG A 189 11.56 -3.86 -10.53
N GLY A 190 11.82 -3.28 -11.68
CA GLY A 190 10.81 -3.08 -12.71
C GLY A 190 10.54 -4.31 -13.57
N PRO A 191 9.65 -4.15 -14.57
CA PRO A 191 9.38 -5.16 -15.59
C PRO A 191 10.63 -5.77 -16.21
N CYS A 192 10.69 -7.10 -16.25
CA CYS A 192 11.72 -7.85 -16.98
C CYS A 192 11.18 -9.16 -17.59
N PRO A 193 10.09 -9.11 -18.35
CA PRO A 193 9.45 -10.32 -18.84
C PRO A 193 10.16 -10.85 -20.11
N PRO A 194 10.12 -12.17 -20.36
CA PRO A 194 10.61 -12.77 -21.60
C PRO A 194 9.65 -12.59 -22.80
N GLU A 195 8.40 -12.22 -22.54
CA GLU A 195 7.34 -11.95 -23.50
C GLU A 195 6.51 -10.73 -23.01
N PRO A 196 5.60 -10.15 -23.81
CA PRO A 196 4.87 -8.95 -23.39
C PRO A 196 3.97 -9.20 -22.18
N HIS A 197 4.10 -8.39 -21.14
CA HIS A 197 3.34 -8.49 -19.88
C HIS A 197 2.59 -7.19 -19.55
N VAL A 198 1.56 -7.32 -18.71
CA VAL A 198 0.77 -6.23 -18.12
C VAL A 198 1.12 -6.09 -16.64
N TYR A 199 1.34 -4.84 -16.21
CA TYR A 199 1.74 -4.49 -14.86
C TYR A 199 0.76 -3.50 -14.26
N THR A 200 0.34 -3.72 -13.01
CA THR A 200 -0.48 -2.79 -12.26
C THR A 200 0.30 -2.23 -11.08
N PHE A 201 0.42 -0.90 -11.04
CA PHE A 201 0.70 -0.19 -9.80
C PHE A 201 -0.60 -0.03 -9.03
N ARG A 202 -0.65 -0.49 -7.79
CA ARG A 202 -1.83 -0.43 -6.93
C ARG A 202 -1.49 0.33 -5.65
N LEU A 203 -2.21 1.41 -5.40
CA LEU A 203 -2.15 2.18 -4.17
C LEU A 203 -3.31 1.78 -3.26
N TYR A 204 -3.00 1.51 -1.99
CA TYR A 204 -3.94 1.27 -0.92
C TYR A 204 -3.88 2.43 0.07
N ALA A 205 -5.04 2.96 0.45
CA ALA A 205 -5.19 3.79 1.63
C ALA A 205 -5.64 2.91 2.80
N LEU A 206 -4.91 2.94 3.92
CA LEU A 206 -5.08 2.01 5.04
C LEU A 206 -5.45 2.75 6.31
N ASP A 207 -6.36 2.17 7.10
CA ASP A 207 -6.83 2.74 8.37
C ASP A 207 -5.83 2.63 9.53
N ALA A 208 -4.70 1.94 9.33
CA ALA A 208 -3.65 1.77 10.33
C ALA A 208 -2.33 1.28 9.71
N ALA A 209 -1.23 1.59 10.38
CA ALA A 209 0.11 1.14 9.99
C ALA A 209 0.25 -0.40 9.95
N THR A 210 1.13 -0.89 9.07
CA THR A 210 1.41 -2.31 8.84
C THR A 210 2.30 -2.85 9.95
N THR A 211 1.74 -3.68 10.83
CA THR A 211 2.51 -4.22 11.97
C THR A 211 3.44 -5.35 11.52
N GLU A 212 2.95 -6.23 10.65
CA GLU A 212 3.68 -7.35 10.08
C GLU A 212 3.32 -7.45 8.60
N PHE A 213 4.33 -7.64 7.74
CA PHE A 213 4.11 -7.98 6.33
C PHE A 213 4.55 -9.43 6.13
N PRO A 214 3.70 -10.31 5.59
CA PRO A 214 4.08 -11.70 5.33
C PRO A 214 5.13 -11.71 4.21
N TYR A 215 6.39 -11.95 4.59
CA TYR A 215 7.45 -12.15 3.61
C TYR A 215 7.38 -13.60 3.11
N SER A 216 6.85 -13.76 1.89
CA SER A 216 6.88 -14.98 1.09
C SER A 216 7.76 -14.80 -0.15
N ASP A 217 8.27 -15.89 -0.71
CA ASP A 217 8.99 -15.88 -1.99
C ASP A 217 8.32 -16.87 -2.95
N PRO A 218 7.60 -16.40 -3.99
CA PRO A 218 7.27 -14.99 -4.27
C PRO A 218 6.20 -14.42 -3.33
N ILE A 219 6.13 -13.09 -3.23
CA ILE A 219 4.96 -12.38 -2.69
C ILE A 219 3.82 -12.54 -3.69
N THR A 220 2.65 -12.97 -3.21
CA THR A 220 1.45 -13.24 -4.00
C THR A 220 0.34 -12.24 -3.71
N GLY A 221 -0.71 -12.20 -4.54
CA GLY A 221 -1.90 -11.41 -4.23
C GLY A 221 -2.52 -11.73 -2.87
N GLY A 222 -2.52 -13.01 -2.46
CA GLY A 222 -3.03 -13.43 -1.15
C GLY A 222 -2.23 -12.85 0.03
N ASP A 223 -0.92 -12.64 -0.13
CA ASP A 223 -0.09 -11.98 0.89
C ASP A 223 -0.47 -10.50 1.04
N LEU A 224 -0.91 -9.84 -0.04
CA LEU A 224 -1.43 -8.47 0.00
C LEU A 224 -2.80 -8.40 0.66
N ASP A 225 -3.69 -9.37 0.37
CA ASP A 225 -5.00 -9.47 1.02
C ASP A 225 -4.84 -9.67 2.54
N ASP A 226 -3.94 -10.55 2.97
CA ASP A 226 -3.64 -10.79 4.39
C ASP A 226 -3.02 -9.54 5.05
N ALA A 227 -2.19 -8.78 4.33
CA ALA A 227 -1.54 -7.59 4.86
C ALA A 227 -2.45 -6.35 4.92
N PHE A 228 -3.33 -6.18 3.93
CA PHE A 228 -4.03 -4.92 3.67
C PHE A 228 -5.56 -5.03 3.56
N GLY A 229 -6.11 -6.22 3.32
CA GLY A 229 -7.53 -6.38 2.95
C GLY A 229 -8.52 -5.77 3.95
N ASP A 230 -8.45 -6.19 5.21
CA ASP A 230 -9.42 -5.79 6.25
C ASP A 230 -9.34 -4.31 6.67
N ARG A 231 -8.29 -3.60 6.25
CA ARG A 231 -7.98 -2.20 6.63
C ARG A 231 -8.00 -1.22 5.47
N THR A 232 -8.34 -1.69 4.28
CA THR A 232 -8.35 -0.86 3.08
C THR A 232 -9.55 0.08 3.09
N LEU A 233 -9.28 1.37 3.09
CA LEU A 233 -10.26 2.45 2.95
C LEU A 233 -10.48 2.86 1.49
N GLY A 234 -9.48 2.65 0.64
CA GLY A 234 -9.55 2.98 -0.79
C GLY A 234 -8.43 2.33 -1.58
N ILE A 235 -8.70 2.09 -2.87
CA ILE A 235 -7.74 1.53 -3.82
C ILE A 235 -7.72 2.39 -5.08
N ALA A 236 -6.52 2.67 -5.58
CA ALA A 236 -6.30 3.24 -6.90
C ALA A 236 -5.30 2.39 -7.69
N THR A 237 -5.45 2.37 -9.01
CA THR A 237 -4.57 1.60 -9.90
C THR A 237 -4.06 2.45 -11.05
N LEU A 238 -2.86 2.14 -11.50
CA LEU A 238 -2.29 2.61 -12.76
C LEU A 238 -1.68 1.41 -13.49
N THR A 239 -2.24 1.06 -14.64
CA THR A 239 -1.78 -0.08 -15.43
C THR A 239 -0.80 0.38 -16.51
N GLY A 240 0.26 -0.39 -16.73
CA GLY A 240 1.20 -0.20 -17.84
C GLY A 240 1.54 -1.53 -18.50
N THR A 241 2.12 -1.48 -19.69
CA THR A 241 2.59 -2.68 -20.41
C THR A 241 4.08 -2.62 -20.65
N PHE A 242 4.73 -3.78 -20.78
CA PHE A 242 6.11 -3.82 -21.26
C PHE A 242 6.33 -5.02 -22.19
N ASP A 243 6.93 -4.73 -23.34
CA ASP A 243 7.29 -5.68 -24.38
C ASP A 243 8.82 -5.64 -24.57
N PRO A 244 9.54 -6.76 -24.34
CA PRO A 244 10.99 -6.80 -24.45
C PRO A 244 11.51 -6.69 -25.90
N GLY A 245 10.65 -6.86 -26.92
CA GLY A 245 10.98 -6.70 -28.34
C GLY A 245 11.33 -7.98 -29.10
#